data_AF-A0A2G8RIL9-F1
#
_entry.id   AF-A0A2G8RIL9-F1
#
_cell.length_a   1.000
_cell.length_b   1.000
_cell.length_c   1.000
_cell.angle_alpha   90.00
_cell.angle_beta   90.00
_cell.angle_gamma   90.00
#
_symmetry.space_group_name_H-M   'P 1'
#
loop_
_entity.id
_entity.type
_entity.pdbx_description
1 polymer ?
#
loop_
_entity_poly.entity_id
_entity_poly.type
_entity_poly.pdbx_seq_one_letter_code
_entity_poly.pdbx_strand_id
1 'polypeptide(L)'
;MTTDLGNVTAAMRGETDSAVRIHRYLNGEDGIDALAFVCTYSRQNDVAVATLAGNFRTLRLTENCTGPTITFENHYWLGRSGLPIKSVQWVGPNVGYAEIEQTTAQ
;
A
#
# COMPACT_ATOMS: atom_id res chain seq x y z
N MET A 1 -4.16 -13.29 -7.06
CA MET A 1 -4.32 -12.52 -5.80
C MET A 1 -5.42 -11.49 -6.01
N THR A 2 -6.41 -11.44 -5.11
CA THR A 2 -7.49 -10.42 -5.14
C THR A 2 -7.63 -9.79 -3.75
N THR A 3 -8.03 -8.52 -3.71
CA THR A 3 -8.15 -7.71 -2.48
C THR A 3 -9.46 -6.92 -2.52
N ASP A 4 -10.10 -6.74 -1.36
CA ASP A 4 -11.24 -5.83 -1.21
C ASP A 4 -10.74 -4.38 -1.13
N LEU A 5 -11.25 -3.50 -1.99
CA LEU A 5 -10.72 -2.15 -2.19
C LEU A 5 -11.63 -1.03 -1.67
N GLY A 6 -12.87 -1.31 -1.23
CA GLY A 6 -13.84 -0.26 -0.91
C GLY A 6 -13.34 0.66 0.21
N ASN A 7 -13.05 0.06 1.37
CA ASN A 7 -12.58 0.79 2.54
C ASN A 7 -11.14 1.27 2.39
N VAL A 8 -10.30 0.53 1.67
CA VAL A 8 -8.91 0.92 1.39
C VAL A 8 -8.86 2.19 0.55
N THR A 9 -9.75 2.33 -0.45
CA THR A 9 -9.77 3.52 -1.30
C THR A 9 -10.17 4.77 -0.52
N ALA A 10 -11.17 4.66 0.36
CA ALA A 10 -11.56 5.76 1.26
C ALA A 10 -10.39 6.15 2.18
N ALA A 11 -9.67 5.17 2.73
CA ALA A 11 -8.50 5.42 3.58
C ALA A 11 -7.35 6.10 2.83
N MET A 12 -7.09 5.66 1.59
CA MET A 12 -6.10 6.26 0.70
C MET A 12 -6.47 7.68 0.27
N ARG A 13 -7.74 8.06 0.29
CA ARG A 13 -8.21 9.44 0.10
C ARG A 13 -8.22 10.27 1.39
N GLY A 14 -8.16 9.61 2.56
CA GLY A 14 -8.15 10.26 3.86
C GLY A 14 -9.57 10.50 4.40
N GLU A 15 -10.54 9.77 3.87
CA GLU A 15 -11.93 9.80 4.31
C GLU A 15 -12.13 8.94 5.58
N THR A 16 -11.20 8.01 5.85
CA THR A 16 -11.12 7.20 7.07
C THR A 16 -9.65 6.97 7.43
N ASP A 17 -9.37 6.78 8.72
CA ASP A 17 -8.02 6.48 9.22
C ASP A 17 -7.75 4.98 9.35
N SER A 18 -8.75 4.14 9.06
CA SER A 18 -8.60 2.68 9.11
C SER A 18 -9.39 1.94 8.05
N ALA A 19 -8.89 0.77 7.66
CA ALA A 19 -9.54 -0.14 6.73
C ALA A 19 -9.15 -1.61 7.01
N VAL A 20 -10.00 -2.54 6.57
CA VAL A 20 -9.68 -3.97 6.56
C VAL A 20 -9.12 -4.33 5.19
N ARG A 21 -7.98 -5.03 5.18
CA ARG A 21 -7.33 -5.53 3.97
C ARG A 21 -7.34 -7.05 3.99
N ILE A 22 -7.84 -7.67 2.91
CA ILE A 22 -7.90 -9.12 2.77
C ILE A 22 -7.02 -9.52 1.59
N HIS A 23 -5.97 -10.29 1.86
CA HIS A 23 -5.14 -10.89 0.81
C HIS A 23 -5.59 -12.33 0.55
N ARG A 24 -5.89 -12.66 -0.70
CA ARG A 24 -6.24 -14.02 -1.12
C ARG A 24 -5.12 -14.63 -1.96
N TYR A 25 -4.58 -15.76 -1.50
CA TYR A 25 -3.53 -16.52 -2.16
C TYR A 25 -4.09 -17.83 -2.69
N LEU A 26 -3.65 -18.24 -3.87
CA LEU A 26 -3.90 -19.59 -4.38
C LEU A 26 -2.90 -20.52 -3.70
N ASN A 27 -3.39 -21.56 -3.04
CA ASN A 27 -2.56 -22.67 -2.61
C ASN A 27 -2.51 -23.76 -3.70
N GLY A 28 -1.58 -24.71 -3.56
CA GLY A 28 -1.32 -25.74 -4.58
C GLY A 28 -2.44 -26.76 -4.78
N GLU A 29 -3.56 -26.66 -4.05
CA GLU A 29 -4.69 -27.59 -4.09
C GLU A 29 -5.99 -26.93 -4.60
N ASP A 30 -5.88 -25.85 -5.38
CA ASP A 30 -7.01 -25.00 -5.82
C ASP A 30 -7.80 -24.34 -4.65
N GLY A 31 -7.24 -24.35 -3.44
CA GLY A 31 -7.76 -23.63 -2.29
C GLY A 31 -7.34 -22.16 -2.26
N ILE A 32 -8.21 -21.31 -1.71
CA ILE A 32 -7.91 -19.90 -1.47
C ILE A 32 -7.62 -19.70 0.02
N ASP A 33 -6.38 -19.36 0.35
CA ASP A 33 -6.01 -18.92 1.69
C ASP A 33 -6.21 -17.41 1.79
N ALA A 34 -7.05 -16.98 2.74
CA ALA A 34 -7.35 -15.57 2.98
C ALA A 34 -6.68 -15.09 4.27
N LEU A 35 -5.84 -14.06 4.16
CA LEU A 35 -5.24 -13.35 5.29
C LEU A 35 -5.93 -11.99 5.45
N ALA A 36 -6.53 -11.77 6.63
CA ALA A 36 -7.19 -10.51 6.97
C ALA A 36 -6.31 -9.66 7.90
N PHE A 37 -6.26 -8.37 7.62
CA PHE A 37 -5.48 -7.39 8.34
C PHE A 37 -6.35 -6.17 8.67
N VAL A 38 -6.17 -5.62 9.88
CA VAL A 38 -6.70 -4.31 10.26
C VAL A 38 -5.57 -3.30 10.06
N CYS A 39 -5.82 -2.29 9.24
CA CYS A 39 -4.82 -1.32 8.86
C CYS A 39 -5.19 0.09 9.33
N THR A 40 -4.21 0.84 9.81
CA THR A 40 -4.32 2.26 10.12
C THR A 40 -3.48 3.09 9.16
N TYR A 41 -3.93 4.30 8.85
CA TYR A 41 -3.31 5.17 7.85
C TYR A 41 -2.87 6.47 8.48
N SER A 42 -1.68 6.92 8.13
CA SER A 42 -1.14 8.22 8.53
C SER A 42 -0.57 8.97 7.33
N ARG A 43 -0.57 10.31 7.42
CA ARG A 43 -0.24 11.21 6.33
C ARG A 43 0.88 12.15 6.73
N GLN A 44 1.84 12.34 5.84
CA GLN A 44 2.90 13.33 6.02
C GLN A 44 3.09 14.13 4.73
N ASN A 45 2.88 15.44 4.81
CA ASN A 45 3.07 16.36 3.70
C ASN A 45 4.55 16.70 3.47
N ASP A 46 4.85 17.17 2.26
CA ASP A 46 6.15 17.70 1.84
C ASP A 46 7.35 16.73 2.05
N VAL A 47 7.08 15.43 1.95
CA VAL A 47 8.11 14.39 2.05
C VAL A 47 8.88 14.31 0.75
N ALA A 48 10.20 14.47 0.83
CA ALA A 48 11.08 14.26 -0.31
C ALA A 48 11.19 12.76 -0.63
N VAL A 49 11.11 12.42 -1.91
CA VAL A 49 11.36 11.07 -2.40
C VAL A 49 12.19 11.14 -3.68
N ALA A 50 13.21 10.29 -3.75
CA ALA A 50 14.00 10.05 -4.95
C ALA A 50 13.41 8.86 -5.70
N THR A 51 13.19 9.02 -7.00
CA THR A 51 12.79 7.95 -7.93
C THR A 51 13.71 7.96 -9.13
N LEU A 52 13.57 6.95 -10.00
CA LEU A 52 14.26 6.92 -11.30
C LEU A 52 13.95 8.15 -12.19
N ALA A 53 12.81 8.81 -12.00
CA ALA A 53 12.42 9.99 -12.76
C ALA A 53 12.95 11.31 -12.16
N GLY A 54 13.52 11.29 -10.95
CA GLY A 54 14.05 12.47 -10.26
C GLY A 54 13.62 12.59 -8.79
N ASN A 55 13.78 13.78 -8.23
CA ASN A 55 13.43 14.09 -6.85
C ASN A 55 12.12 14.87 -6.78
N PHE A 56 11.19 14.43 -5.93
CA PHE A 56 9.86 15.02 -5.81
C PHE A 56 9.52 15.32 -4.35
N ARG A 57 8.70 16.37 -4.14
CA ARG A 57 8.00 16.62 -2.88
C ARG A 57 6.60 16.05 -2.97
N THR A 58 6.23 15.23 -1.98
CA THR A 58 5.05 14.37 -2.05
C THR A 58 4.25 14.40 -0.76
N LEU A 59 3.01 13.93 -0.85
CA LEU A 59 2.28 13.44 0.30
C LEU A 59 2.65 11.97 0.51
N ARG A 60 3.27 11.63 1.64
CA ARG A 60 3.51 10.24 2.01
C ARG A 60 2.33 9.70 2.83
N LEU A 61 1.78 8.57 2.40
CA LEU A 61 0.87 7.75 3.17
C LEU A 61 1.63 6.56 3.73
N THR A 62 1.44 6.30 5.02
CA THR A 62 1.92 5.09 5.68
C THR A 62 0.72 4.29 6.14
N GLU A 63 0.64 3.04 5.70
CA GLU A 63 -0.39 2.07 6.06
C GLU A 63 0.25 1.01 6.97
N ASN A 64 -0.19 0.95 8.21
CA ASN A 64 0.27 -0.01 9.21
C ASN A 64 -0.78 -1.11 9.39
N CYS A 65 -0.49 -2.33 8.94
CA CYS A 65 -1.42 -3.44 8.93
C CYS A 65 -1.04 -4.50 9.97
N THR A 66 -2.02 -4.93 10.76
CA THR A 66 -1.88 -5.99 11.77
C THR A 66 -2.86 -7.12 11.50
N GLY A 67 -2.32 -8.34 11.39
CA GLY A 67 -3.08 -9.58 11.31
C GLY A 67 -2.73 -10.50 12.49
N PRO A 68 -3.27 -11.74 12.50
CA PRO A 68 -3.07 -12.66 13.63
C PRO A 68 -1.60 -13.04 13.88
N THR A 69 -0.82 -13.20 12.81
CA THR A 69 0.58 -13.67 12.87
C THR A 69 1.56 -12.79 12.10
N ILE A 70 1.06 -11.86 11.29
CA ILE A 70 1.87 -11.02 10.40
C ILE A 70 1.47 -9.57 10.60
N THR A 71 2.49 -8.72 10.73
CA THR A 71 2.38 -7.26 10.69
C THR A 71 3.27 -6.72 9.58
N PHE A 72 2.82 -5.71 8.86
CA PHE A 72 3.61 -5.07 7.81
C PHE A 72 3.25 -3.59 7.68
N GLU A 73 4.14 -2.84 7.05
CA GLU A 73 3.97 -1.41 6.80
C GLU A 73 4.13 -1.13 5.31
N ASN A 74 3.14 -0.48 4.70
CA ASN A 74 3.23 -0.02 3.31
C ASN A 74 3.43 1.49 3.27
N HIS A 75 4.17 1.94 2.27
CA HIS A 75 4.39 3.36 1.99
C HIS A 75 3.97 3.71 0.58
N TYR A 76 3.26 4.83 0.47
CA TYR A 76 2.82 5.38 -0.81
C TYR A 76 3.20 6.85 -0.88
N TRP A 77 3.94 7.24 -1.91
CA TRP A 77 4.29 8.64 -2.16
C TRP A 77 3.42 9.16 -3.28
N LEU A 78 2.51 10.06 -2.95
CA LEU A 78 1.55 10.66 -3.88
C LEU A 78 2.10 11.98 -4.42
N GLY A 79 2.08 12.12 -5.75
CA GLY A 79 2.36 13.38 -6.43
C GLY A 79 1.22 14.39 -6.26
N ARG A 80 1.36 15.57 -6.88
CA ARG A 80 0.35 16.66 -6.80
C ARG A 80 -1.01 16.26 -7.37
N SER A 81 -1.03 15.35 -8.35
CA SER A 81 -2.27 14.80 -8.93
C SER A 81 -3.03 13.85 -7.98
N GLY A 82 -2.44 13.50 -6.84
CA GLY A 82 -2.97 12.47 -5.93
C GLY A 82 -2.65 11.04 -6.37
N LEU A 83 -1.93 10.87 -7.48
CA LEU A 83 -1.50 9.55 -7.97
C LEU A 83 -0.16 9.13 -7.33
N PRO A 84 0.03 7.82 -7.04
CA PRO A 84 1.28 7.33 -6.50
C PRO A 84 2.40 7.38 -7.55
N ILE A 85 3.50 8.07 -7.21
CA ILE A 85 4.73 8.11 -8.01
C ILE A 85 5.74 7.05 -7.55
N LYS A 86 5.62 6.62 -6.30
CA LYS A 86 6.36 5.50 -5.71
C LYS A 86 5.47 4.77 -4.72
N SER A 87 5.61 3.46 -4.61
CA SER A 87 5.06 2.67 -3.50
C SER A 87 5.99 1.54 -3.11
N VAL A 88 5.97 1.20 -1.82
CA VAL A 88 6.58 -0.01 -1.26
C VAL A 88 5.47 -0.71 -0.50
N GLN A 89 5.09 -1.91 -0.92
CA GLN A 89 3.98 -2.63 -0.33
C GLN A 89 4.27 -4.11 -0.15
N TRP A 90 3.83 -4.66 0.97
CA TRP A 90 3.89 -6.08 1.23
C TRP A 90 2.85 -6.83 0.41
N VAL A 91 3.30 -7.78 -0.41
CA VAL A 91 2.48 -8.56 -1.33
C VAL A 91 2.10 -9.91 -0.71
N GLY A 92 2.94 -10.47 0.15
CA GLY A 92 2.65 -11.75 0.80
C GLY A 92 3.87 -12.44 1.39
N PRO A 93 3.69 -13.56 2.11
CA PRO A 93 4.79 -14.26 2.77
C PRO A 93 5.83 -14.82 1.78
N ASN A 94 5.39 -15.22 0.58
CA ASN A 94 6.26 -15.82 -0.43
C ASN A 94 7.00 -14.78 -1.29
N VAL A 95 6.41 -13.58 -1.47
CA VAL A 95 6.95 -12.52 -2.34
C VAL A 95 7.67 -11.44 -1.53
N GLY A 96 7.23 -11.18 -0.31
CA GLY A 96 7.69 -10.06 0.51
C GLY A 96 7.16 -8.74 -0.02
N TYR A 97 8.05 -7.75 -0.11
CA TYR A 97 7.72 -6.40 -0.56
C TYR A 97 7.90 -6.22 -2.07
N ALA A 98 6.98 -5.49 -2.68
CA ALA A 98 7.12 -4.97 -4.03
C ALA A 98 7.31 -3.46 -3.96
N GLU A 99 8.30 -2.98 -4.72
CA GLU A 99 8.54 -1.57 -4.96
C GLU A 99 8.10 -1.23 -6.40
N ILE A 100 7.35 -0.16 -6.55
CA ILE A 100 6.86 0.33 -7.84
C ILE A 100 7.19 1.81 -7.94
N GLU A 101 7.79 2.23 -9.05
CA GLU A 101 8.07 3.63 -9.36
C GLU A 101 7.53 4.01 -10.73
N GLN A 102 7.00 5.21 -10.84
CA GLN A 102 6.66 5.81 -12.13
C GLN A 102 7.93 6.39 -12.76
N THR A 103 8.22 5.98 -14.00
CA THR A 103 9.40 6.44 -14.75
C THR A 103 9.15 7.70 -15.56
N THR A 104 7.93 8.24 -15.53
CA THR A 104 7.52 9.42 -16.30
C THR A 104 7.09 10.52 -15.34
N ALA A 105 7.63 11.73 -15.51
CA ALA A 105 7.22 12.89 -14.74
C ALA A 105 5.74 13.22 -15.04
N GLN A 106 4.91 13.27 -14.00
CA GLN A 106 3.53 13.76 -14.03
C GLN A 106 3.42 15.11 -13.33
#